data_AF-A0A519XVS3-F1
#
_entry.id   AF-A0A519XVS3-F1
#
_cell.length_a   1.000
_cell.length_b   1.000
_cell.length_c   1.000
_cell.angle_alpha   90.00
_cell.angle_beta   90.00
_cell.angle_gamma   90.00
#
_symmetry.space_group_name_H-M   'P 1'
#
loop_
_entity.id
_entity.type
_entity.pdbx_description
1 polymer ?
#
loop_
_entity_poly.entity_id
_entity_poly.type
_entity_poly.pdbx_seq_one_letter_code
_entity_poly.pdbx_strand_id
1 'polypeptide(L)'
;MAALLARQAAAQNAAPPTDSITVAIEPTYNEVSALHRRLLGDSYRAAWAAPVRLPIFHLARAKGGLTILERGGGLQTKSLRMK
;
A
#
# COMPACT_ATOMS: atom_id res chain seq x y z
N MET A 1 -0.57 -27.77 5.35
CA MET A 1 -0.48 -26.29 5.38
C MET A 1 0.44 -25.67 4.32
N ALA A 2 1.34 -26.41 3.63
CA ALA A 2 2.23 -25.83 2.61
C ALA A 2 1.54 -25.46 1.27
N ALA A 3 0.48 -26.17 0.88
CA ALA A 3 -0.19 -25.98 -0.41
C ALA A 3 -1.07 -24.72 -0.51
N LEU A 4 -1.50 -24.15 0.63
CA LEU A 4 -2.36 -22.96 0.65
C LEU A 4 -1.58 -21.67 0.34
N LEU A 5 -0.31 -21.61 0.76
CA LEU A 5 0.56 -20.44 0.57
C LEU A 5 1.07 -20.33 -0.88
N ALA A 6 1.35 -21.45 -1.54
CA ALA A 6 1.82 -21.46 -2.93
C ALA A 6 0.77 -20.89 -3.92
N ARG A 7 -0.52 -21.05 -3.60
CA ARG A 7 -1.64 -20.58 -4.44
C ARG A 7 -1.81 -19.05 -4.38
N GLN A 8 -1.45 -18.42 -3.26
CA GLN A 8 -1.45 -16.96 -3.12
C GLN A 8 -0.32 -16.29 -3.90
N ALA A 9 0.86 -16.93 -4.02
CA ALA A 9 1.98 -16.39 -4.78
C ALA A 9 1.71 -16.31 -6.30
N ALA A 10 0.97 -17.29 -6.87
CA ALA A 10 0.64 -17.29 -8.29
C ALA A 10 -0.41 -16.22 -8.67
N ALA A 11 -1.36 -15.93 -7.78
CA ALA A 11 -2.41 -14.92 -8.00
C ALA A 11 -1.89 -13.47 -7.94
N GLN A 12 -0.75 -13.23 -7.26
CA GLN A 12 -0.13 -11.91 -7.16
C GLN A 12 0.60 -11.47 -8.45
N ASN A 13 0.90 -12.40 -9.37
CA ASN A 13 1.67 -12.12 -10.58
C ASN A 13 0.82 -11.62 -11.76
N ALA A 14 -0.50 -11.54 -11.61
CA ALA A 14 -1.34 -10.88 -12.60
C ALA A 14 -1.25 -9.37 -12.39
N ALA A 15 -0.46 -8.68 -13.22
CA ALA A 15 -0.49 -7.23 -13.27
C ALA A 15 -1.95 -6.79 -13.49
N PRO A 16 -2.53 -5.95 -12.61
CA PRO A 16 -3.90 -5.49 -12.80
C PRO A 16 -4.03 -4.85 -14.18
N PRO A 17 -5.12 -5.13 -14.92
CA PRO A 17 -5.30 -4.64 -16.29
C PRO A 17 -5.55 -3.11 -16.35
N THR A 18 -5.56 -2.43 -15.22
CA THR A 18 -5.90 -1.02 -15.07
C THR A 18 -4.68 -0.19 -14.66
N ASP A 19 -4.54 1.02 -15.18
CA ASP A 19 -3.39 1.91 -14.87
C ASP A 19 -3.47 2.59 -13.48
N SER A 20 -4.56 2.40 -12.75
CA SER A 20 -4.80 3.00 -11.43
C SER A 20 -5.74 2.15 -10.58
N ILE A 21 -5.66 2.35 -9.26
CA ILE A 21 -6.55 1.76 -8.26
C ILE A 21 -7.13 2.86 -7.37
N THR A 22 -8.32 2.63 -6.85
CA THR A 22 -8.91 3.50 -5.82
C THR A 22 -8.80 2.81 -4.47
N VAL A 23 -8.07 3.42 -3.55
CA VAL A 23 -7.81 2.84 -2.22
C VAL A 23 -7.64 3.96 -1.20
N ALA A 24 -8.06 3.72 0.06
CA ALA A 24 -7.72 4.59 1.18
C ALA A 24 -6.34 4.21 1.72
N ILE A 25 -5.55 5.19 2.14
CA ILE A 25 -4.17 4.94 2.59
C ILE A 25 -4.16 4.11 3.88
N GLU A 26 -4.97 4.53 4.87
CA GLU A 26 -5.11 3.80 6.13
C GLU A 26 -6.52 4.02 6.70
N PRO A 27 -7.52 3.21 6.28
CA PRO A 27 -8.90 3.39 6.71
C PRO A 27 -9.08 3.16 8.22
N THR A 28 -8.26 2.30 8.84
CA THR A 28 -8.38 1.96 10.26
C THR A 28 -8.13 3.16 11.18
N TYR A 29 -7.42 4.20 10.72
CA TYR A 29 -7.21 5.42 11.49
C TYR A 29 -8.50 6.19 11.79
N ASN A 30 -9.57 5.97 11.03
CA ASN A 30 -10.87 6.57 11.30
C ASN A 30 -11.78 5.67 12.16
N GLU A 31 -11.38 4.42 12.40
CA GLU A 31 -12.11 3.42 13.20
C GLU A 31 -11.75 3.56 14.69
N VAL A 32 -12.21 4.65 15.31
CA VAL A 32 -11.95 4.94 16.74
C VAL A 32 -13.25 5.03 17.54
N SER A 33 -13.16 4.71 18.84
CA SER A 33 -14.31 4.82 19.74
C SER A 33 -14.73 6.26 19.99
N ALA A 34 -15.98 6.47 20.42
CA ALA A 34 -16.51 7.79 20.74
C ALA A 34 -15.72 8.49 21.86
N LEU A 35 -15.24 7.73 22.85
CA LEU A 35 -14.40 8.27 23.94
C LEU A 35 -13.07 8.78 23.39
N HIS A 36 -12.40 7.99 22.54
CA HIS A 36 -11.15 8.40 21.87
C HIS A 36 -11.37 9.70 21.09
N ARG A 37 -12.42 9.76 20.27
CA ARG A 37 -12.76 10.95 19.46
C ARG A 37 -13.07 12.19 20.32
N ARG A 38 -13.70 12.02 21.49
CA ARG A 38 -13.96 13.14 22.41
C ARG A 38 -12.70 13.68 23.07
N LEU A 39 -11.74 12.82 23.41
CA LEU A 39 -10.50 13.22 24.09
C LEU A 39 -9.46 13.82 23.14
N LEU A 40 -9.33 13.24 21.94
CA LEU A 40 -8.26 13.57 20.98
C LEU A 40 -8.75 14.37 19.76
N GLY A 41 -10.03 14.75 19.72
CA GLY A 41 -10.62 15.56 18.65
C GLY A 41 -10.79 14.78 17.36
N ASP A 42 -10.84 15.46 16.20
CA ASP A 42 -10.99 14.85 14.86
C ASP A 42 -9.70 14.66 14.03
N SER A 43 -8.69 15.51 14.24
CA SER A 43 -7.40 15.45 13.53
C SER A 43 -7.57 15.23 12.01
N TYR A 44 -6.65 14.51 11.37
CA TYR A 44 -6.67 14.24 9.92
C TYR A 44 -7.22 12.87 9.54
N ARG A 45 -7.82 12.11 10.47
CA ARG A 45 -8.19 10.71 10.21
C ARG A 45 -9.15 10.53 9.04
N ALA A 46 -10.06 11.48 8.82
CA ALA A 46 -10.98 11.45 7.70
C ALA A 46 -10.22 11.58 6.36
N ALA A 47 -9.16 12.40 6.32
CA ALA A 47 -8.31 12.53 5.15
C ALA A 47 -7.48 11.25 4.90
N TRP A 48 -6.98 10.59 5.96
CA TRP A 48 -6.23 9.33 5.84
C TRP A 48 -7.09 8.13 5.42
N ALA A 49 -8.38 8.16 5.75
CA ALA A 49 -9.35 7.14 5.37
C ALA A 49 -10.09 7.45 4.05
N ALA A 50 -9.83 8.60 3.42
CA ALA A 50 -10.48 8.96 2.16
C ALA A 50 -9.96 8.08 1.02
N PRO A 51 -10.83 7.40 0.24
CA PRO A 51 -10.41 6.65 -0.92
C PRO A 51 -9.93 7.61 -2.02
N VAL A 52 -8.69 7.42 -2.48
CA VAL A 52 -8.09 8.23 -3.54
C VAL A 52 -7.65 7.34 -4.70
N ARG A 53 -7.74 7.88 -5.92
CA ARG A 53 -7.29 7.19 -7.12
C ARG A 53 -5.78 7.37 -7.27
N LEU A 54 -5.03 6.28 -7.19
CA LEU A 54 -3.57 6.24 -7.29
C LEU A 54 -3.14 5.46 -8.53
N PRO A 55 -2.12 5.94 -9.28
CA PRO A 55 -1.58 5.22 -10.41
C PRO A 55 -0.83 3.96 -9.94
N ILE A 56 -0.90 2.90 -10.75
CA ILE A 56 -0.15 1.68 -10.49
C ILE A 56 1.25 1.83 -11.08
N PHE A 57 2.25 1.62 -10.23
CA PHE A 57 3.64 1.69 -10.65
C PHE A 57 4.13 0.34 -11.19
N HIS A 58 4.23 0.22 -12.52
CA HIS A 58 4.70 -1.00 -13.18
C HIS A 58 6.23 -1.03 -13.31
N LEU A 59 6.89 -1.78 -12.43
CA LEU A 59 8.35 -1.89 -12.40
C LEU A 59 8.97 -2.33 -13.73
N ALA A 60 8.38 -3.33 -14.39
CA ALA A 60 8.89 -3.88 -15.66
C ALA A 60 8.82 -2.90 -16.85
N ARG A 61 7.99 -1.86 -16.77
CA ARG A 61 7.81 -0.87 -17.84
C ARG A 61 8.47 0.46 -17.52
N ALA A 62 8.47 0.84 -16.24
CA ALA A 62 9.07 2.08 -15.78
C ALA A 62 10.57 2.12 -16.11
N LYS A 63 11.04 3.24 -16.69
CA LYS A 63 12.46 3.51 -16.99
C LYS A 63 13.19 2.39 -17.77
N GLY A 64 12.47 1.60 -18.58
CA GLY A 64 13.05 0.50 -19.35
C GLY A 64 13.13 -0.85 -18.61
N GLY A 65 12.53 -0.95 -17.43
CA GLY A 65 12.47 -2.17 -16.62
C GLY A 65 13.36 -2.07 -15.38
N LEU A 66 12.76 -1.69 -14.25
CA LEU A 66 13.47 -1.54 -13.00
C LEU A 66 13.68 -2.89 -12.30
N THR A 67 14.92 -3.15 -11.89
CA THR A 67 15.29 -4.31 -11.09
C THR A 67 15.52 -3.90 -9.64
N ILE A 68 14.90 -4.62 -8.71
CA ILE A 68 15.12 -4.41 -7.27
C ILE A 68 16.54 -4.89 -6.93
N LEU A 69 17.34 -4.02 -6.33
CA LEU A 69 18.69 -4.33 -5.91
C LEU A 69 18.72 -4.70 -4.43
N GLU A 70 18.20 -3.81 -3.59
CA GLU A 70 18.34 -3.91 -2.14
C GLU A 70 17.12 -3.31 -1.44
N ARG A 71 16.80 -3.85 -0.26
CA ARG A 71 15.88 -3.21 0.68
C ARG A 71 16.65 -2.13 1.44
N GLY A 72 16.19 -0.90 1.32
CA GLY A 72 16.63 0.22 2.14
C GLY A 72 15.63 0.56 3.25
N GLY A 73 15.84 1.72 3.85
CA GLY A 73 14.98 2.26 4.90
C GLY A 73 15.66 2.27 6.26
N GLY A 74 14.86 2.57 7.30
CA GLY A 74 15.32 2.64 8.68
C GLY A 74 14.26 2.07 9.62
N LEU A 75 14.24 2.54 10.87
CA LEU A 75 13.30 2.04 11.88
C LEU A 75 11.83 2.27 11.52
N GLN A 76 11.50 3.35 10.79
CA GLN A 76 10.13 3.73 10.48
C GLN A 76 9.80 3.72 8.98
N THR A 77 10.82 3.81 8.12
CA THR A 77 10.62 3.91 6.66
C THR A 77 11.09 2.64 5.98
N LYS A 78 10.32 2.17 5.01
CA LYS A 78 10.73 1.09 4.09
C LYS A 78 11.02 1.72 2.74
N SER A 79 12.16 1.38 2.13
CA SER A 79 12.48 1.80 0.77
C SER A 79 13.09 0.66 -0.03
N LEU A 80 13.07 0.79 -1.36
CA LEU A 80 13.70 -0.14 -2.29
C LEU A 80 14.67 0.64 -3.16
N ARG A 81 15.90 0.14 -3.27
CA ARG A 81 16.89 0.67 -4.22
C ARG A 81 16.75 -0.12 -5.51
N MET A 82 16.72 0.59 -6.64
CA MET A 82 16.42 0.01 -7.94
C MET A 82 17.35 0.58 -9.01
N LYS A 83 17.64 -0.21 -10.04
CA LYS A 83 18.28 0.23 -11.28
C LYS A 83 17.39 -0.06 -12.47
#